data_AF-A0A5K1EJZ8-F1
#
_entry.id   AF-A0A5K1EJZ8-F1
#
_cell.length_a   1.000
_cell.length_b   1.000
_cell.length_c   1.000
_cell.angle_alpha   90.00
_cell.angle_beta   90.00
_cell.angle_gamma   90.00
#
_symmetry.space_group_name_H-M   'P 1'
#
loop_
_entity.id
_entity.type
_entity.pdbx_description
1 polymer ?
#
loop_
_entity_poly.entity_id
_entity_poly.type
_entity_poly.pdbx_seq_one_letter_code
_entity_poly.pdbx_strand_id
1 'polypeptide(L)' 'ADIRSVCTEAGMYAIRARRKTVTEKDFLDAVNKVIKGYQKFSATPKYMVYN' A
#
# COMPACT_ATOMS: atom_id res chain seq x y z
N ALA A 1 -7.45 -6.69 2.27
CA ALA A 1 -6.16 -7.08 1.66
C ALA A 1 -5.22 -5.88 1.54
N ASP A 2 -5.71 -4.74 1.05
CA ASP A 2 -4.86 -3.60 0.69
C ASP A 2 -4.15 -2.92 1.86
N ILE A 3 -4.78 -2.84 3.03
CA ILE A 3 -4.16 -2.27 4.24
C ILE A 3 -2.91 -3.07 4.65
N ARG A 4 -2.96 -4.41 4.55
CA ARG A 4 -1.79 -5.25 4.82
C ARG A 4 -0.67 -4.97 3.82
N SER A 5 -1.00 -4.81 2.54
CA SER A 5 -0.04 -4.46 1.50
C SER A 5 0.59 -3.09 1.74
N VAL A 6 -0.19 -2.09 2.21
CA VAL A 6 0.33 -0.77 2.59
C VAL A 6 1.37 -0.88 3.70
N CYS A 7 1.11 -1.66 4.76
CA CYS A 7 2.08 -1.82 5.85
C CYS A 7 3.40 -2.48 5.39
N THR A 8 3.31 -3.48 4.51
CA THR A 8 4.50 -4.13 3.93
C THR A 8 5.32 -3.15 3.09
N GLU A 9 4.64 -2.33 2.27
CA GLU A 9 5.30 -1.35 1.39
C GLU A 9 5.93 -0.20 2.20
N ALA A 10 5.27 0.28 3.26
CA ALA A 10 5.84 1.28 4.16
C ALA A 10 7.13 0.78 4.82
N GLY A 11 7.16 -0.48 5.26
CA GLY A 11 8.38 -1.12 5.75
C GLY A 11 9.49 -1.21 4.70
N MET A 12 9.13 -1.47 3.44
CA MET A 12 10.09 -1.52 2.33
C MET A 12 10.75 -0.16 2.08
N TYR A 13 10.00 0.94 2.17
CA TYR A 13 10.57 2.31 2.09
C TYR A 13 11.55 2.58 3.24
N ALA A 14 11.22 2.18 4.47
CA ALA A 14 12.11 2.31 5.61
C ALA A 14 13.41 1.48 5.46
N ILE A 15 13.31 0.24 4.96
CA ILE A 15 14.46 -0.64 4.70
C ILE A 15 15.38 -0.04 3.64
N ARG A 16 14.82 0.49 2.54
CA ARG A 16 15.60 1.16 1.48
C ARG A 16 16.36 2.37 1.99
N ALA A 17 15.78 3.11 2.93
CA ALA A 17 16.43 4.22 3.60
C ALA A 17 17.36 3.79 4.77
N ARG A 18 17.59 2.49 4.97
CA ARG A 18 18.38 1.91 6.07
C ARG A 18 17.92 2.36 7.48
N ARG A 19 16.62 2.60 7.65
CA ARG A 19 16.01 2.96 8.93
C ARG A 19 15.44 1.72 9.62
N LYS A 20 15.48 1.72 10.95
CA LYS A 20 14.88 0.66 11.80
C LYS A 20 13.44 0.97 12.23
N THR A 21 12.98 2.18 11.96
CA THR A 21 11.62 2.66 12.26
C THR A 21 10.98 3.25 11.02
N VAL A 22 9.66 3.08 10.93
CA VAL A 22 8.83 3.63 9.87
C VAL A 22 8.37 5.02 10.28
N THR A 23 8.34 5.95 9.33
CA THR A 23 7.85 7.32 9.53
C THR A 23 6.53 7.52 8.80
N GLU A 24 5.79 8.58 9.14
CA GLU A 24 4.52 8.92 8.47
C GLU A 24 4.68 9.06 6.95
N LYS A 25 5.82 9.61 6.50
CA LYS A 25 6.11 9.77 5.07
C LYS A 25 6.15 8.43 4.32
N ASP A 26 6.69 7.39 4.93
CA ASP A 26 6.74 6.05 4.31
C ASP A 26 5.34 5.46 4.11
N PHE A 27 4.43 5.73 5.05
CA PHE A 27 3.04 5.32 4.91
C PHE A 27 2.31 6.11 3.83
N LEU A 28 2.54 7.42 3.73
CA LEU A 28 1.97 8.24 2.66
C LEU A 28 2.43 7.76 1.28
N ASP A 29 3.72 7.44 1.13
CA ASP A 29 4.29 6.93 -0.11
C ASP A 29 3.76 5.52 -0.44
N ALA A 30 3.65 4.65 0.57
CA ALA A 30 3.07 3.31 0.43
C ALA A 30 1.58 3.34 0.04
N VAL A 31 0.79 4.23 0.63
CA VAL A 31 -0.63 4.42 0.28
C VAL A 31 -0.77 4.89 -1.16
N ASN A 32 0.04 5.86 -1.59
CA ASN A 32 0.02 6.32 -2.98
C ASN A 32 0.37 5.18 -3.95
N LYS A 33 1.38 4.36 -3.61
CA LYS A 33 1.75 3.20 -4.43
C LYS A 33 0.64 2.14 -4.50
N VAL A 34 0.12 1.71 -3.35
CA VAL A 34 -0.80 0.57 -3.28
C VAL A 34 -2.20 0.97 -3.71
N ILE A 35 -2.75 2.07 -3.18
CA ILE A 35 -4.15 2.43 -3.46
C ILE A 35 -4.28 3.03 -4.85
N LYS A 36 -3.46 4.03 -5.20
CA LYS A 36 -3.57 4.69 -6.52
C LYS A 36 -2.91 3.88 -7.63
N GLY A 37 -1.75 3.28 -7.35
CA GLY A 37 -1.03 2.48 -8.33
C GLY A 37 -1.71 1.15 -8.66
N TYR A 38 -2.29 0.46 -7.67
CA TYR A 38 -2.99 -0.82 -7.92
C TYR A 38 -4.47 -0.67 -8.22
N GLN A 39 -5.02 0.56 -8.21
CA GLN A 39 -6.41 0.82 -8.58
C GLN A 39 -6.78 0.24 -9.95
N LYS A 40 -5.83 0.28 -10.91
CA LYS A 40 -5.97 -0.28 -12.26
C LYS A 40 -6.22 -1.79 -12.27
N PHE A 41 -5.70 -2.50 -11.28
CA PHE A 41 -5.82 -3.96 -11.14
C PHE A 41 -6.73 -4.35 -9.97
N SER A 42 -7.49 -3.39 -9.43
CA SER A 42 -8.36 -3.65 -8.30
C SER A 42 -9.47 -4.62 -8.71
N ALA A 43 -9.56 -5.74 -8.01
CA ALA A 43 -10.60 -6.72 -8.23
C ALA A 43 -11.92 -6.36 -7.51
N THR A 44 -11.88 -5.41 -6.56
CA THR A 44 -13.05 -5.02 -5.75
C THR A 44 -14.27 -4.59 -6.57
N PRO A 45 -14.16 -3.78 -7.66
CA PRO A 45 -15.35 -3.34 -8.40
C PRO A 45 -16.07 -4.49 -9.11
N LYS A 46 -15.33 -5.53 -9.51
CA LYS A 46 -15.89 -6.70 -10.21
C LYS A 46 -16.71 -7.59 -9.28
N TYR A 47 -16.32 -7.69 -8.02
CA TYR A 47 -17.02 -8.51 -7.02
C TYR A 47 -18.16 -7.75 -6.33
N MET A 48 -18.11 -6.42 -6.26
CA MET A 48 -19.17 -5.60 -5.67
C MET A 48 -20.53 -5.69 -6.40
N VAL A 49 -20.56 -6.22 -7.63
CA VAL A 49 -21.81 -6.42 -8.39
C VAL A 49 -22.58 -7.67 -7.91
N TYR A 50 -21.89 -8.61 -7.24
CA TYR A 50 -22.44 -9.91 -6.86
C TYR A 50 -22.68 -10.05 -5.35
N ASN A 51 -22.56 -8.96 -4.61
CA ASN A 51 -22.68 -8.88 -3.15
C ASN A 51 -23.67 -7.80 -2.75
#